data_AF-A0A0E2AW50-F1
#
_entry.id   AF-A0A0E2AW50-F1
#
_cell.length_a   1.000
_cell.length_b   1.000
_cell.length_c   1.000
_cell.angle_alpha   90.00
_cell.angle_beta   90.00
_cell.angle_gamma   90.00
#
_symmetry.space_group_name_H-M   'P 1'
#
loop_
_entity.id
_entity.type
_entity.pdbx_description
1 polymer ?
#
loop_
_entity_poly.entity_id
_entity_poly.type
_entity_poly.pdbx_seq_one_letter_code
_entity_poly.pdbx_strand_id
1 'polypeptide(L)'
;MIRSGNKDYSVEIKDPSILDVKIDLSSPIGMGNLDIYPKQKGETTIQVKDNIAHETTDLRIKIVDSYLHLSINNPVRPPYKQGDEIFLINNDDKDFYLYDDKLKIKSTGNYEFSIKGNIPFLTLTYHKELENRTIYKYNLTGTDQTMFAVIKLFLGWDWHDFIESPKTKEIAPIIMRATDIETNTEYYLTRKATDIPENVLD
;
A
#
# COMPACT_ATOMS: atom_id res chain seq x y z
N MET A 1 13.92 -0.30 -39.31
CA MET A 1 12.66 -0.82 -38.73
C MET A 1 13.02 -1.99 -37.81
N ILE A 2 13.17 -1.74 -36.51
CA ILE A 2 13.42 -2.81 -35.52
C ILE A 2 12.06 -3.43 -35.21
N ARG A 3 11.80 -4.64 -35.70
CA ARG A 3 10.44 -5.24 -35.66
C ARG A 3 10.11 -5.95 -34.34
N SER A 4 11.10 -6.34 -33.55
CA SER A 4 10.96 -6.72 -32.13
C SER A 4 12.36 -6.90 -31.54
N GLY A 5 12.48 -7.02 -30.21
CA GLY A 5 13.64 -7.70 -29.61
C GLY A 5 13.74 -9.15 -30.13
N ASN A 6 14.86 -9.84 -29.91
CA ASN A 6 15.03 -11.21 -30.43
C ASN A 6 14.13 -12.26 -29.76
N LYS A 7 13.51 -11.93 -28.61
CA LYS A 7 12.59 -12.79 -27.85
C LYS A 7 13.19 -14.13 -27.44
N ASP A 8 14.52 -14.21 -27.38
CA ASP A 8 15.24 -15.39 -26.92
C ASP A 8 15.99 -15.03 -25.65
N TYR A 9 15.25 -15.11 -24.54
CA TYR A 9 15.71 -14.72 -23.22
C TYR A 9 15.66 -15.91 -22.27
N SER A 10 16.65 -15.99 -21.39
CA SER A 10 16.63 -16.87 -20.23
C SER A 10 16.68 -16.05 -18.94
N VAL A 11 16.06 -16.57 -17.88
CA VAL A 11 15.97 -15.92 -16.59
C VAL A 11 16.46 -16.88 -15.51
N GLU A 12 17.38 -16.41 -14.67
CA GLU A 12 17.83 -17.10 -13.46
C GLU A 12 17.48 -16.25 -12.24
N ILE A 13 16.92 -16.88 -11.21
CA ILE A 13 16.55 -16.22 -9.95
C ILE A 13 17.56 -16.68 -8.90
N LYS A 14 18.34 -15.74 -8.33
CA LYS A 14 19.38 -16.09 -7.34
C LYS A 14 18.78 -16.72 -6.08
N ASP A 15 17.63 -16.22 -5.64
CA ASP A 15 16.84 -16.81 -4.56
C ASP A 15 15.36 -16.97 -4.97
N PRO A 16 14.93 -18.17 -5.39
CA PRO A 16 13.55 -18.45 -5.79
C PRO A 16 12.59 -18.62 -4.61
N SER A 17 13.07 -18.56 -3.36
CA SER A 17 12.18 -18.55 -2.20
C SER A 17 11.42 -17.22 -2.08
N ILE A 18 11.99 -16.12 -2.59
CA ILE A 18 11.43 -14.76 -2.51
C ILE A 18 10.33 -14.51 -3.54
N LEU A 19 10.54 -14.95 -4.79
CA LEU A 19 9.60 -14.74 -5.90
C LEU A 19 9.78 -15.80 -7.00
N ASP A 20 8.79 -15.92 -7.87
CA ASP A 20 8.91 -16.56 -9.19
C ASP A 20 8.87 -15.51 -10.30
N VAL A 21 9.39 -15.88 -11.48
CA VAL A 21 9.34 -15.07 -12.70
C VAL A 21 8.85 -15.93 -13.84
N LYS A 22 7.97 -15.37 -14.67
CA LYS A 22 7.64 -15.92 -15.99
C LYS A 22 7.95 -14.90 -17.07
N ILE A 23 8.45 -15.39 -18.19
CA ILE A 23 8.66 -14.57 -19.38
C ILE A 23 7.40 -14.69 -20.24
N ASP A 24 6.70 -13.58 -20.44
CA ASP A 24 5.57 -13.50 -21.37
C ASP A 24 6.04 -12.94 -22.72
N LEU A 25 6.09 -13.81 -23.72
CA LEU A 25 6.43 -13.49 -25.11
C LEU A 25 5.23 -13.60 -26.04
N SER A 26 4.02 -13.73 -25.49
CA SER A 26 2.79 -13.96 -26.28
C SER A 26 2.47 -12.82 -27.23
N SER A 27 2.85 -11.58 -26.88
CA SER A 27 2.67 -10.43 -27.77
C SER A 27 3.57 -10.55 -29.01
N PRO A 28 3.01 -10.46 -30.23
CA PRO A 28 3.81 -10.44 -31.45
C PRO A 28 4.61 -9.14 -31.57
N ILE A 29 4.23 -8.08 -30.86
CA ILE A 29 4.85 -6.74 -30.90
C ILE A 29 5.61 -6.48 -29.58
N GLY A 30 6.80 -5.87 -29.67
CA GLY A 30 7.60 -5.48 -28.50
C GLY A 30 8.65 -6.51 -28.08
N MET A 31 9.20 -6.33 -26.88
CA MET A 31 10.35 -7.09 -26.36
C MET A 31 9.96 -8.19 -25.37
N GLY A 32 8.67 -8.33 -25.03
CA GLY A 32 8.17 -9.25 -23.99
C GLY A 32 8.06 -8.60 -22.62
N ASN A 33 7.44 -9.31 -21.68
CA ASN A 33 7.28 -8.90 -20.28
C ASN A 33 7.91 -9.92 -19.33
N LEU A 34 8.33 -9.46 -18.16
CA LEU A 34 8.64 -10.30 -17.01
C LEU A 34 7.48 -10.19 -16.02
N ASP A 35 6.74 -11.28 -15.86
CA ASP A 35 5.70 -11.40 -14.85
C ASP A 35 6.33 -11.87 -13.54
N ILE A 36 6.29 -11.02 -12.53
CA ILE A 36 6.86 -11.27 -11.20
C ILE A 36 5.74 -11.75 -10.27
N TYR A 37 5.96 -12.87 -9.60
CA TYR A 37 5.04 -13.46 -8.63
C TYR A 37 5.71 -13.50 -7.25
N PRO A 38 5.47 -12.52 -6.38
CA PRO A 38 6.02 -12.49 -5.02
C PRO A 38 5.57 -13.71 -4.20
N LYS A 39 6.47 -14.28 -3.39
CA LYS A 39 6.16 -15.38 -2.46
C LYS A 39 6.26 -14.93 -1.00
N GLN A 40 7.35 -14.26 -0.66
CA GLN A 40 7.59 -13.77 0.69
C GLN A 40 8.45 -12.50 0.66
N LYS A 41 8.42 -11.77 1.76
CA LYS A 41 9.26 -10.59 1.98
C LYS A 41 10.74 -10.95 1.87
N GLY A 42 11.52 -10.05 1.28
CA GLY A 42 12.95 -10.20 1.13
C GLY A 42 13.45 -9.62 -0.19
N GLU A 43 14.73 -9.83 -0.46
CA GLU A 43 15.39 -9.24 -1.60
C GLU A 43 16.13 -10.32 -2.39
N THR A 44 15.98 -10.28 -3.71
CA THR A 44 16.66 -11.20 -4.62
C THR A 44 17.14 -10.45 -5.86
N THR A 45 17.98 -11.10 -6.64
CA THR A 45 18.39 -10.60 -7.96
C THR A 45 17.91 -11.59 -9.01
N ILE A 46 17.29 -11.06 -10.04
CA ILE A 46 16.96 -11.80 -11.25
C ILE A 46 18.03 -11.47 -12.29
N GLN A 47 18.65 -12.48 -12.84
CA GLN A 47 19.55 -12.33 -13.97
C GLN A 47 18.77 -12.62 -15.26
N VAL A 48 18.76 -11.68 -16.18
CA VAL A 48 18.14 -11.82 -17.50
C VAL A 48 19.25 -11.90 -18.54
N LYS A 49 19.24 -12.96 -19.34
CA LYS A 49 20.22 -13.19 -20.39
C LYS A 49 19.56 -13.17 -21.76
N ASP A 50 20.15 -12.40 -22.66
CA ASP A 50 19.90 -12.48 -24.09
C ASP A 50 20.70 -13.65 -24.67
N ASN A 51 20.03 -14.68 -25.17
CA ASN A 51 20.70 -15.89 -25.61
C ASN A 51 21.41 -15.72 -26.95
N ILE A 52 21.06 -14.70 -27.76
CA ILE A 52 21.66 -14.43 -29.08
C ILE A 52 22.84 -13.48 -28.95
N ALA A 53 22.68 -12.38 -28.21
CA ALA A 53 23.74 -11.40 -27.98
C ALA A 53 24.74 -11.87 -26.90
N HIS A 54 24.35 -12.88 -26.10
CA HIS A 54 25.08 -13.34 -24.91
C HIS A 54 25.30 -12.24 -23.86
N GLU A 55 24.47 -11.19 -23.91
CA GLU A 55 24.45 -10.11 -22.92
C GLU A 55 23.62 -10.52 -21.71
N THR A 56 23.95 -9.97 -20.55
CA THR A 56 23.29 -10.31 -19.29
C THR A 56 23.12 -9.06 -18.44
N THR A 57 21.98 -8.94 -17.79
CA THR A 57 21.67 -7.84 -16.87
C THR A 57 21.06 -8.37 -15.58
N ASP A 58 21.43 -7.75 -14.46
CA ASP A 58 20.96 -8.12 -13.13
C ASP A 58 19.90 -7.09 -12.68
N LEU A 59 18.69 -7.58 -12.37
CA LEU A 59 17.59 -6.80 -11.82
C LEU A 59 17.45 -7.13 -10.33
N ARG A 60 17.71 -6.13 -9.48
CA ARG A 60 17.52 -6.27 -8.03
C ARG A 60 16.06 -6.00 -7.68
N ILE A 61 15.40 -6.97 -7.05
CA ILE A 61 13.99 -6.89 -6.66
C ILE A 61 13.87 -7.06 -5.16
N LYS A 62 13.20 -6.09 -4.51
CA LYS A 62 12.85 -6.12 -3.09
C LYS A 62 11.34 -6.28 -2.96
N ILE A 63 10.90 -7.37 -2.34
CA ILE A 63 9.51 -7.58 -1.93
C ILE A 63 9.37 -7.05 -0.51
N VAL A 64 8.56 -6.01 -0.34
CA VAL A 64 8.28 -5.34 0.93
C VAL A 64 6.89 -5.71 1.46
N ASP A 65 6.59 -5.33 2.70
CA ASP A 65 5.26 -5.46 3.26
C ASP A 65 4.22 -4.71 2.44
N SER A 66 3.01 -5.26 2.34
CA SER A 66 1.89 -4.55 1.73
C SER A 66 1.52 -3.33 2.57
N TYR A 67 0.98 -2.28 1.93
CA TYR A 67 0.60 -1.06 2.62
C TYR A 67 -0.66 -0.44 2.03
N LEU A 68 -1.36 0.35 2.85
CA LEU A 68 -2.49 1.16 2.43
C LEU A 68 -2.11 2.63 2.46
N HIS A 69 -2.17 3.28 1.30
CA HIS A 69 -1.93 4.71 1.14
C HIS A 69 -3.26 5.48 1.17
N LEU A 70 -3.39 6.41 2.11
CA LEU A 70 -4.54 7.29 2.35
C LEU A 70 -4.12 8.76 2.27
N SER A 71 -4.80 9.57 1.45
CA SER A 71 -4.62 11.03 1.45
C SER A 71 -5.74 11.74 2.22
N ILE A 72 -5.41 12.81 2.94
CA ILE A 72 -6.39 13.65 3.65
C ILE A 72 -7.12 14.58 2.65
N ASN A 73 -8.46 14.55 2.63
CA ASN A 73 -9.27 15.41 1.76
C ASN A 73 -9.93 16.57 2.51
N ASN A 74 -10.47 17.51 1.73
CA ASN A 74 -11.22 18.63 2.24
C ASN A 74 -12.56 18.21 2.88
N PRO A 75 -12.99 18.88 3.96
CA PRO A 75 -12.30 19.96 4.64
C PRO A 75 -11.15 19.45 5.52
N VAL A 76 -9.94 19.97 5.29
CA VAL A 76 -8.78 19.64 6.10
C VAL A 76 -8.86 20.38 7.44
N ARG A 77 -8.61 19.67 8.52
CA ARG A 77 -8.65 20.21 9.89
C ARG A 77 -7.42 19.73 10.67
N PRO A 78 -6.96 20.50 11.69
CA PRO A 78 -5.93 20.01 12.61
C PRO A 78 -6.30 18.62 13.18
N PRO A 79 -5.34 17.72 13.42
CA PRO A 79 -3.90 17.96 13.32
C PRO A 79 -3.33 17.86 11.90
N TYR A 80 -4.14 17.45 10.93
CA TYR A 80 -3.71 17.25 9.56
C TYR A 80 -3.67 18.56 8.76
N LYS A 81 -2.81 18.59 7.76
CA LYS A 81 -2.65 19.68 6.80
C LYS A 81 -2.97 19.19 5.39
N GLN A 82 -3.25 20.14 4.49
CA GLN A 82 -3.56 19.80 3.11
C GLN A 82 -2.34 19.17 2.46
N GLY A 83 -2.54 18.06 1.75
CA GLY A 83 -1.47 17.28 1.16
C GLY A 83 -0.80 16.31 2.13
N ASP A 84 -1.25 16.21 3.39
CA ASP A 84 -0.81 15.14 4.26
C ASP A 84 -1.26 13.77 3.71
N GLU A 85 -0.34 12.81 3.76
CA GLU A 85 -0.53 11.43 3.31
C GLU A 85 -0.18 10.46 4.45
N ILE A 86 -0.98 9.41 4.60
CA ILE A 86 -0.82 8.37 5.61
C ILE A 86 -0.57 7.04 4.90
N PHE A 87 0.49 6.35 5.30
CA PHE A 87 0.75 4.97 4.92
C PHE A 87 0.57 4.09 6.14
N LEU A 88 -0.32 3.10 6.04
CA LEU A 88 -0.48 2.03 7.04
C LEU A 88 0.25 0.79 6.52
N ILE A 89 1.21 0.27 7.26
CA ILE A 89 2.06 -0.84 6.83
C ILE A 89 1.54 -2.16 7.39
N ASN A 90 1.50 -3.21 6.58
CA ASN A 90 1.13 -4.54 7.01
C ASN A 90 2.33 -5.35 7.52
N ASN A 91 3.10 -4.78 8.44
CA ASN A 91 4.13 -5.51 9.17
C ASN A 91 3.60 -5.96 10.54
N ASP A 92 4.43 -6.66 11.31
CA ASP A 92 4.06 -7.18 12.62
C ASP A 92 3.76 -6.06 13.63
N ASP A 93 4.52 -4.95 13.56
CA ASP A 93 4.39 -3.81 14.46
C ASP A 93 3.23 -2.86 14.08
N LYS A 94 2.58 -3.08 12.93
CA LYS A 94 1.54 -2.23 12.37
C LYS A 94 1.97 -0.76 12.34
N ASP A 95 3.12 -0.50 11.73
CA ASP A 95 3.65 0.86 11.62
C ASP A 95 2.76 1.73 10.73
N PHE A 96 2.73 3.03 11.03
CA PHE A 96 2.26 4.04 10.10
C PHE A 96 3.23 5.20 9.96
N TYR A 97 3.16 5.84 8.80
CA TYR A 97 3.93 7.02 8.45
C TYR A 97 3.00 8.13 8.01
N LEU A 98 3.19 9.32 8.56
CA LEU A 98 2.54 10.55 8.12
C LEU A 98 3.56 11.38 7.34
N TYR A 99 3.22 11.68 6.09
CA TYR A 99 4.02 12.49 5.17
C TYR A 99 3.38 13.86 4.94
N ASP A 100 4.21 14.85 4.56
CA ASP A 100 3.75 16.11 3.99
C ASP A 100 3.54 16.02 2.47
N ASP A 101 3.10 17.12 1.87
CA ASP A 101 2.85 17.27 0.43
C ASP A 101 4.09 17.08 -0.45
N LYS A 102 5.28 16.99 0.14
CA LYS A 102 6.57 16.76 -0.51
C LYS A 102 7.15 15.39 -0.18
N LEU A 103 6.34 14.48 0.36
CA LEU A 103 6.75 13.14 0.78
C LEU A 103 7.92 13.16 1.78
N LYS A 104 7.96 14.17 2.67
CA LYS A 104 8.84 14.15 3.85
C LYS A 104 8.08 13.64 5.06
N ILE A 105 8.72 12.75 5.82
CA ILE A 105 8.14 12.20 7.05
C ILE A 105 7.89 13.34 8.04
N LYS A 106 6.63 13.56 8.38
CA LYS A 106 6.20 14.46 9.46
C LYS A 106 6.19 13.73 10.80
N SER A 107 5.68 12.50 10.81
CA SER A 107 5.61 11.70 12.02
C SER A 107 5.48 10.21 11.71
N THR A 108 5.74 9.38 12.73
CA THR A 108 5.63 7.93 12.67
C THR A 108 4.94 7.40 13.92
N GLY A 109 4.48 6.17 13.86
CA GLY A 109 3.84 5.51 14.99
C GLY A 109 3.30 4.14 14.61
N ASN A 110 2.38 3.63 15.42
CA ASN A 110 1.69 2.37 15.18
C ASN A 110 0.19 2.59 15.04
N TYR A 111 -0.48 1.73 14.29
CA TYR A 111 -1.93 1.76 14.14
C TYR A 111 -2.58 0.47 14.66
N GLU A 112 -3.83 0.60 15.07
CA GLU A 112 -4.67 -0.53 15.46
C GLU A 112 -6.08 -0.33 14.91
N PHE A 113 -6.64 -1.39 14.33
CA PHE A 113 -8.07 -1.48 14.06
C PHE A 113 -8.78 -2.22 15.20
N SER A 114 -9.99 -1.81 15.54
CA SER A 114 -10.79 -2.51 16.55
C SER A 114 -12.28 -2.37 16.26
N ILE A 115 -13.08 -3.29 16.82
CA ILE A 115 -14.54 -3.22 16.79
C ILE A 115 -15.04 -3.23 18.23
N LYS A 116 -15.80 -2.21 18.63
CA LYS A 116 -16.42 -2.14 19.97
C LYS A 116 -17.89 -1.83 19.83
N GLY A 117 -18.74 -2.75 20.27
CA GLY A 117 -20.20 -2.59 20.19
C GLY A 117 -20.71 -2.40 18.76
N ASN A 118 -20.14 -3.15 17.80
CA ASN A 118 -20.43 -3.02 16.37
C ASN A 118 -20.09 -1.64 15.78
N ILE A 119 -19.08 -0.97 16.34
CA ILE A 119 -18.54 0.28 15.80
C ILE A 119 -17.07 0.04 15.44
N PRO A 120 -16.66 0.26 14.18
CA PRO A 120 -15.28 0.11 13.75
C PRO A 120 -14.45 1.35 14.14
N PHE A 121 -13.23 1.13 14.58
CA PHE A 121 -12.29 2.18 14.95
C PHE A 121 -10.92 1.97 14.30
N LEU A 122 -10.26 3.09 13.99
CA LEU A 122 -8.82 3.19 13.75
C LEU A 122 -8.20 3.97 14.91
N THR A 123 -7.12 3.47 15.49
CA THR A 123 -6.32 4.20 16.48
C THR A 123 -4.92 4.40 15.92
N LEU A 124 -4.44 5.64 15.92
CA LEU A 124 -3.07 6.00 15.56
C LEU A 124 -2.34 6.41 16.84
N THR A 125 -1.25 5.72 17.15
CA THR A 125 -0.38 5.99 18.29
C THR A 125 0.95 6.53 17.77
N TYR A 126 1.14 7.85 17.86
CA TYR A 126 2.33 8.54 17.41
C TYR A 126 3.49 8.36 18.40
N HIS A 127 4.69 8.11 17.87
CA HIS A 127 5.92 8.03 18.68
C HIS A 127 6.32 9.37 19.32
N LYS A 128 5.93 10.47 18.67
CA LYS A 128 6.11 11.85 19.15
C LYS A 128 4.78 12.57 19.07
N GLU A 129 4.51 13.43 20.04
CA GLU A 129 3.28 14.22 20.06
C GLU A 129 3.05 14.98 18.75
N LEU A 130 1.82 14.88 18.26
CA LEU A 130 1.28 15.72 17.20
C LEU A 130 0.20 16.58 17.85
N GLU A 131 0.29 17.91 17.73
CA GLU A 131 -0.67 18.85 18.36
C GLU A 131 -1.00 18.51 19.84
N ASN A 132 0.03 18.18 20.64
CA ASN A 132 -0.04 17.82 22.07
C ASN A 132 -0.76 16.49 22.39
N ARG A 133 -0.97 15.61 21.40
CA ARG A 133 -1.53 14.27 21.60
C ARG A 133 -0.63 13.22 20.97
N THR A 134 -0.51 12.07 21.62
CA THR A 134 0.14 10.89 21.07
C THR A 134 -0.86 9.87 20.52
N ILE A 135 -2.12 9.92 20.93
CA ILE A 135 -3.14 8.95 20.53
C ILE A 135 -4.30 9.68 19.88
N TYR A 136 -4.65 9.22 18.68
CA TYR A 136 -5.84 9.64 17.96
C TYR A 136 -6.70 8.42 17.66
N LYS A 137 -7.93 8.41 18.18
CA LYS A 137 -8.89 7.34 17.94
C LYS A 137 -10.05 7.87 17.10
N TYR A 138 -10.29 7.19 15.99
CA TYR A 138 -11.27 7.54 14.99
C TYR A 138 -12.40 6.51 14.95
N ASN A 139 -13.64 6.96 15.08
CA ASN A 139 -14.81 6.18 14.72
C ASN A 139 -14.92 6.16 13.19
N LEU A 140 -15.00 4.97 12.60
CA LEU A 140 -15.07 4.76 11.16
C LEU A 140 -16.52 4.60 10.64
N THR A 141 -17.53 4.95 11.44
CA THR A 141 -18.94 4.88 11.04
C THR A 141 -19.22 5.74 9.82
N GLY A 142 -19.80 5.13 8.79
CA GLY A 142 -20.05 5.78 7.50
C GLY A 142 -18.86 5.75 6.54
N THR A 143 -17.81 4.98 6.84
CA THR A 143 -16.80 4.58 5.86
C THR A 143 -17.42 3.66 4.80
N ASP A 144 -16.97 3.80 3.55
CA ASP A 144 -17.44 2.99 2.43
C ASP A 144 -17.18 1.49 2.66
N GLN A 145 -18.14 0.63 2.31
CA GLN A 145 -17.97 -0.82 2.40
C GLN A 145 -16.76 -1.32 1.58
N THR A 146 -16.51 -0.70 0.43
CA THR A 146 -15.33 -0.97 -0.39
C THR A 146 -14.02 -0.64 0.34
N MET A 147 -13.99 0.38 1.20
CA MET A 147 -12.80 0.70 1.99
C MET A 147 -12.50 -0.40 3.01
N PHE A 148 -13.51 -0.97 3.66
CA PHE A 148 -13.31 -2.11 4.57
C PHE A 148 -12.74 -3.33 3.83
N ALA A 149 -13.22 -3.61 2.61
CA ALA A 149 -12.66 -4.65 1.76
C ALA A 149 -11.21 -4.35 1.33
N VAL A 150 -10.88 -3.09 1.02
CA VAL A 150 -9.51 -2.64 0.73
C VAL A 150 -8.60 -2.84 1.94
N ILE A 151 -9.05 -2.49 3.16
CA ILE A 151 -8.26 -2.70 4.38
C ILE A 151 -7.99 -4.19 4.59
N LYS A 152 -8.99 -5.07 4.39
CA LYS A 152 -8.78 -6.52 4.46
C LYS A 152 -7.76 -7.00 3.42
N LEU A 153 -7.85 -6.50 2.18
CA LEU A 153 -6.96 -6.89 1.08
C LEU A 153 -5.51 -6.45 1.31
N PHE A 154 -5.28 -5.21 1.75
CA PHE A 154 -3.94 -4.63 1.86
C PHE A 154 -3.29 -4.84 3.24
N LEU A 155 -4.08 -4.92 4.30
CA LEU A 155 -3.60 -4.96 5.69
C LEU A 155 -3.96 -6.26 6.40
N GLY A 156 -4.64 -7.20 5.73
CA GLY A 156 -5.01 -8.51 6.29
C GLY A 156 -6.01 -8.44 7.44
N TRP A 157 -6.57 -7.25 7.73
CA TRP A 157 -7.46 -7.07 8.88
C TRP A 157 -8.87 -7.59 8.59
N ASP A 158 -9.32 -8.56 9.38
CA ASP A 158 -10.67 -9.10 9.28
C ASP A 158 -11.64 -8.29 10.16
N TRP A 159 -12.70 -7.77 9.54
CA TRP A 159 -13.74 -7.01 10.21
C TRP A 159 -14.83 -7.90 10.83
N HIS A 160 -14.65 -9.23 10.85
CA HIS A 160 -15.51 -10.19 11.56
C HIS A 160 -17.01 -9.92 11.34
N ASP A 161 -17.44 -9.98 10.07
CA ASP A 161 -18.83 -9.82 9.60
C ASP A 161 -19.37 -8.38 9.44
N PHE A 162 -18.54 -7.34 9.60
CA PHE A 162 -18.96 -5.95 9.28
C PHE A 162 -19.21 -5.69 7.78
N ILE A 163 -18.66 -6.56 6.92
CA ILE A 163 -18.70 -6.42 5.47
C ILE A 163 -19.89 -7.22 4.93
N GLU A 164 -21.05 -6.59 4.76
CA GLU A 164 -22.00 -7.10 3.75
C GLU A 164 -21.32 -6.97 2.39
N SER A 165 -21.33 -8.05 1.60
CA SER A 165 -20.68 -8.09 0.28
C SER A 165 -20.98 -6.82 -0.52
N PRO A 166 -19.97 -6.15 -1.12
CA PRO A 166 -20.16 -4.84 -1.73
C PRO A 166 -21.25 -4.92 -2.81
N LYS A 167 -22.38 -4.27 -2.55
CA LYS A 167 -23.44 -4.09 -3.55
C LYS A 167 -23.00 -2.97 -4.48
N THR A 168 -22.53 -3.38 -5.67
CA THR A 168 -22.34 -2.59 -6.89
C THR A 168 -21.00 -1.86 -7.10
N LYS A 169 -20.65 -1.75 -8.39
CA LYS A 169 -19.51 -1.03 -8.96
C LYS A 169 -19.72 0.48 -8.78
N GLU A 170 -19.16 1.07 -7.73
CA GLU A 170 -19.05 2.53 -7.68
C GLU A 170 -17.77 3.01 -8.36
N ILE A 171 -17.93 4.03 -9.21
CA ILE A 171 -16.86 4.73 -9.95
C ILE A 171 -16.38 5.96 -9.15
N ALA A 172 -16.75 6.06 -7.87
CA ALA A 172 -16.37 7.13 -6.96
C ALA A 172 -15.04 6.81 -6.24
N PRO A 173 -14.28 7.82 -5.76
CA PRO A 173 -13.13 7.55 -4.90
C PRO A 173 -13.57 6.75 -3.67
N ILE A 174 -12.77 5.76 -3.27
CA ILE A 174 -13.04 4.94 -2.07
C ILE A 174 -12.69 5.77 -0.84
N ILE A 175 -13.69 6.13 -0.03
CA ILE A 175 -13.59 7.06 1.10
C ILE A 175 -13.63 6.31 2.43
N MET A 176 -12.68 6.67 3.29
CA MET A 176 -12.73 6.41 4.73
C MET A 176 -13.21 7.67 5.43
N ARG A 177 -14.35 7.57 6.11
CA ARG A 177 -14.84 8.62 7.01
C ARG A 177 -14.37 8.31 8.41
N ALA A 178 -13.55 9.19 8.97
CA ALA A 178 -12.93 9.02 10.27
C ALA A 178 -13.31 10.19 11.18
N THR A 179 -14.04 9.93 12.27
CA THR A 179 -14.43 10.94 13.24
C THR A 179 -13.60 10.79 14.52
N ASP A 180 -12.76 11.77 14.83
CA ASP A 180 -11.98 11.77 16.08
C ASP A 180 -12.93 11.80 17.29
N ILE A 181 -12.78 10.85 18.20
CA ILE A 181 -13.76 10.64 19.29
C ILE A 181 -13.68 11.69 20.39
N GLU A 182 -12.57 12.43 20.50
CA GLU A 182 -12.38 13.43 21.56
C GLU A 182 -12.91 14.80 21.12
N THR A 183 -12.70 15.14 19.84
CA THR A 183 -13.04 16.45 19.27
C THR A 183 -14.31 16.43 18.42
N ASN A 184 -14.81 15.24 18.08
CA ASN A 184 -15.90 15.03 17.13
C ASN A 184 -15.61 15.60 15.73
N THR A 185 -14.32 15.78 15.41
CA THR A 185 -13.87 16.30 14.12
C THR A 185 -13.90 15.20 13.08
N GLU A 186 -14.51 15.47 11.93
CA GLU A 186 -14.56 14.54 10.81
C GLU A 186 -13.42 14.77 9.82
N TYR A 187 -12.84 13.66 9.36
CA TYR A 187 -11.83 13.59 8.32
C TYR A 187 -12.28 12.63 7.23
N TYR A 188 -11.94 12.96 6.00
CA TYR A 188 -12.25 12.17 4.81
C TYR A 188 -10.95 11.74 4.17
N LEU A 189 -10.61 10.46 4.26
CA LEU A 189 -9.40 9.91 3.66
C LEU A 189 -9.75 9.14 2.40
N THR A 190 -8.98 9.30 1.34
CA THR A 190 -9.18 8.54 0.09
C THR A 190 -7.99 7.66 -0.19
N ARG A 191 -8.26 6.46 -0.67
CA ARG A 191 -7.19 5.58 -1.13
C ARG A 191 -6.45 6.22 -2.30
N LYS A 192 -5.12 6.15 -2.27
CA LYS A 192 -4.25 6.43 -3.42
C LYS A 192 -3.56 5.16 -3.93
N ALA A 193 -3.08 5.23 -5.16
CA ALA A 193 -2.33 4.14 -5.81
C ALA A 193 -0.84 4.48 -6.00
N THR A 194 -0.40 5.66 -5.52
CA THR A 194 1.00 6.05 -5.51
C THR A 194 1.78 5.26 -4.47
N ASP A 195 3.00 4.87 -4.84
CA ASP A 195 3.87 4.06 -4.00
C ASP A 195 4.46 4.86 -2.84
N ILE A 196 4.79 4.14 -1.77
CA ILE A 196 5.55 4.71 -0.66
C ILE A 196 6.95 5.12 -1.17
N PRO A 197 7.55 6.21 -0.65
CA PRO A 197 8.91 6.57 -1.02
C PRO A 197 9.90 5.41 -0.87
N GLU A 198 10.85 5.32 -1.80
CA GLU A 198 11.88 4.26 -1.79
C GLU A 198 12.69 4.29 -0.48
N ASN A 199 13.16 3.10 -0.05
CA ASN A 199 14.01 2.90 1.13
C ASN A 199 13.35 3.22 2.48
N VAL A 200 12.01 3.28 2.55
CA VAL A 200 11.28 3.40 3.82
C VAL A 200 10.98 2.04 4.44
N LEU A 201 10.57 1.07 3.60
CA LEU A 201 10.28 -0.29 4.03
C LEU A 201 11.50 -1.17 3.78
N ASP A 202 11.93 -1.88 4.83
CA ASP A 202 12.97 -2.89 4.80
C ASP A 202 12.42 -4.28 4.59
#